data_AF-A0A518CU83-F1
#
_entry.id   AF-A0A518CU83-F1
#
_cell.length_a   1.000
_cell.length_b   1.000
_cell.length_c   1.000
_cell.angle_alpha   90.00
_cell.angle_beta   90.00
_cell.angle_gamma   90.00
#
_symmetry.space_group_name_H-M   'P 1'
#
loop_
_entity.id
_entity.type
_entity.pdbx_description
1 polymer ?
#
loop_
_entity_poly.entity_id
_entity_poly.type
_entity_poly.pdbx_seq_one_letter_code
_entity_poly.pdbx_strand_id
1 'polypeptide(L)'
;MSVELRTKTIISVSEMARICRLSRARFYQLVKEGVFPSPLYRLDNKRPFYPEDLQEICVEVRRRNCGVNGKPILFYSRGTATPTSKPKRVKQPTQSTKYNELINDLASLGLTNVKGKDVEQAVAECFPNGTFQTDESIILQTVFLHLKRQDSTDNLG
;
A
#
# COMPACT_ATOMS: atom_id res chain seq x y z
N MET A 1 -5.00 33.74 31.88
CA MET A 1 -5.71 32.45 32.03
C MET A 1 -4.71 31.34 31.73
N SER A 2 -3.92 30.93 32.72
CA SER A 2 -2.99 29.81 32.56
C SER A 2 -3.81 28.53 32.60
N VAL A 3 -3.89 27.82 31.48
CA VAL A 3 -4.51 26.49 31.45
C VAL A 3 -3.56 25.57 32.22
N GLU A 4 -3.92 25.22 33.45
CA GLU A 4 -3.28 24.15 34.20
C GLU A 4 -3.48 22.85 33.39
N LEU A 5 -2.46 22.47 32.64
CA LEU A 5 -2.42 21.17 31.98
C LEU A 5 -2.20 20.15 33.09
N ARG A 6 -3.28 19.52 33.57
CA ARG A 6 -3.19 18.32 34.42
C ARG A 6 -2.50 17.22 33.62
N THR A 7 -1.18 17.14 33.75
CA THR A 7 -0.34 16.09 33.20
C THR A 7 -0.56 14.81 33.98
N LYS A 8 -0.43 13.67 33.31
CA LYS A 8 -0.45 12.38 34.00
C LYS A 8 0.89 12.21 34.71
N THR A 9 0.90 11.56 35.87
CA THR A 9 2.12 11.32 36.67
C THR A 9 3.28 10.75 35.83
N ILE A 10 2.97 9.82 34.92
CA ILE A 10 3.92 9.31 33.93
C ILE A 10 3.24 9.11 32.58
N ILE A 11 3.96 9.41 31.50
CA ILE A 11 3.50 9.13 30.14
C ILE A 11 4.54 8.40 29.31
N SER A 12 4.07 7.73 28.26
CA SER A 12 4.98 7.09 27.29
C SER A 12 5.56 8.12 26.31
N VAL A 13 6.68 7.77 25.65
CA VAL A 13 7.27 8.60 24.59
C VAL A 13 6.27 8.93 23.47
N SER A 14 5.39 7.98 23.13
CA SER A 14 4.39 8.19 22.07
C SER A 14 3.32 9.20 22.46
N GLU A 15 3.01 9.29 23.75
CA GLU A 15 2.05 10.24 24.28
C GLU A 15 2.69 11.62 24.44
N MET A 16 3.94 11.69 24.93
CA MET A 16 4.72 12.95 24.95
C MET A 16 4.84 13.56 23.55
N ALA A 17 5.15 12.75 22.53
CA ALA A 17 5.21 13.21 21.15
C ALA A 17 3.87 13.79 20.66
N ARG A 18 2.74 13.20 21.06
CA ARG A 18 1.39 13.70 20.75
C ARG A 18 1.12 15.05 21.43
N ILE A 19 1.49 15.20 22.69
CA ILE A 19 1.39 16.46 23.44
C ILE A 19 2.20 17.56 22.73
N CYS A 20 3.43 17.25 22.30
CA CYS A 20 4.26 18.18 21.53
C CYS A 20 3.82 18.38 20.05
N ARG A 21 2.71 17.75 19.62
CA ARG A 21 2.19 17.79 18.24
C ARG A 21 3.21 17.34 17.19
N LEU A 22 4.04 16.34 17.52
CA LEU A 22 5.08 15.79 16.65
C LEU A 22 4.79 14.33 16.32
N SER A 23 5.31 13.87 15.17
CA SER A 23 5.38 12.43 14.93
C SER A 23 6.37 11.79 15.91
N ARG A 24 6.13 10.53 16.27
CA ARG A 24 7.04 9.78 17.16
C ARG A 24 8.47 9.76 16.61
N ALA A 25 8.63 9.58 15.30
CA ALA A 25 9.94 9.57 14.65
C ALA A 25 10.65 10.93 14.77
N ARG A 26 9.95 12.04 14.52
CA ARG A 26 10.56 13.38 14.64
C ARG A 26 10.92 13.68 16.10
N PHE A 27 10.08 13.27 17.04
CA PHE A 27 10.37 13.43 18.46
C PHE A 27 11.67 12.72 18.86
N TYR A 28 11.87 11.47 18.44
CA TYR A 28 13.14 10.75 18.71
C TYR A 28 14.37 11.42 18.08
N GLN A 29 14.25 11.93 16.85
CA GLN A 29 15.35 12.67 16.22
C GLN A 29 15.74 13.87 17.07
N LEU A 30 14.76 14.63 17.55
CA LEU A 30 14.98 15.82 18.36
C LEU A 30 15.53 15.51 19.76
N VAL A 31 15.13 14.38 20.36
CA VAL A 31 15.78 13.87 21.58
C VAL A 31 17.26 13.52 21.30
N LYS A 32 17.55 12.84 20.19
CA LYS A 32 18.92 12.50 19.79
C LYS A 32 19.78 13.74 19.50
N GLU A 33 19.19 14.79 18.94
CA GLU A 33 19.82 16.09 18.69
C GLU A 33 19.99 16.92 19.98
N GLY A 34 19.47 16.46 21.13
CA GLY A 34 19.53 17.15 22.42
C GLY A 34 18.59 18.35 22.53
N VAL A 35 17.56 18.42 21.67
CA VAL A 35 16.54 19.48 21.72
C VAL A 35 15.53 19.18 22.83
N PHE A 36 15.12 17.93 22.96
CA PHE A 36 14.29 17.44 24.07
C PHE A 36 15.13 16.61 25.04
N PRO A 37 14.77 16.57 26.34
CA PRO A 37 15.43 15.70 27.30
C PRO A 37 15.24 14.22 26.95
N SER A 38 16.20 13.38 27.35
CA SER A 38 16.10 11.93 27.22
C SER A 38 15.04 11.36 28.18
N PRO A 39 14.28 10.33 27.78
CA PRO A 39 13.31 9.69 28.66
C PRO A 39 14.02 8.93 29.78
N LEU A 40 13.34 8.78 30.92
CA LEU A 40 13.74 7.84 31.96
C LEU A 40 13.30 6.43 31.57
N TYR A 41 14.01 5.42 32.09
CA TYR A 41 13.72 4.02 31.83
C TYR A 41 13.24 3.35 33.11
N ARG A 42 12.14 2.62 33.02
CA ARG A 42 11.71 1.78 34.16
C ARG A 42 12.74 0.70 34.43
N LEU A 43 12.98 0.42 35.70
CA LEU A 43 13.92 -0.62 36.13
C LEU A 43 13.44 -2.02 35.70
N ASP A 44 12.12 -2.25 35.74
CA ASP A 44 11.53 -3.59 35.52
C ASP A 44 11.66 -4.08 34.07
N ASN A 45 11.42 -3.21 33.10
CA ASN A 45 11.26 -3.60 31.69
C ASN A 45 12.00 -2.69 30.71
N LYS A 46 12.84 -1.77 31.20
CA LYS A 46 13.56 -0.78 30.39
C LYS A 46 12.64 -0.01 29.43
N ARG A 47 11.36 0.16 29.78
CA ARG A 47 10.43 0.93 28.96
C ARG A 47 10.66 2.43 29.19
N PRO A 48 10.84 3.23 28.12
CA PRO A 48 11.03 4.67 28.26
C PRO A 48 9.73 5.38 28.64
N PHE A 49 9.81 6.30 29.59
CA PHE A 49 8.72 7.12 30.07
C PHE A 49 9.19 8.53 30.45
N TYR A 50 8.24 9.46 30.54
CA TYR A 50 8.47 10.83 31.00
C TYR A 50 7.67 11.06 32.30
N PRO A 51 8.33 11.34 33.44
CA PRO A 51 7.68 11.86 34.64
C PRO A 51 7.24 13.31 34.42
N GLU A 52 6.43 13.83 35.34
CA GLU A 52 5.84 15.17 35.28
C GLU A 52 6.87 16.29 35.00
N ASP A 53 7.99 16.30 35.72
CA ASP A 53 9.04 17.31 35.55
C ASP A 53 9.59 17.36 34.11
N LEU A 54 9.84 16.19 33.50
CA LEU A 54 10.34 16.14 32.13
C LEU A 54 9.24 16.45 31.10
N GLN A 55 7.98 16.19 31.43
CA GLN A 55 6.85 16.56 30.59
C GLN A 55 6.76 18.09 30.49
N GLU A 56 6.89 18.80 31.61
CA GLU A 56 6.88 20.26 31.64
C GLU A 56 8.00 20.85 30.78
N ILE A 57 9.23 20.34 30.92
CA ILE A 57 10.37 20.77 30.09
C ILE A 57 10.08 20.57 28.60
N CYS A 58 9.52 19.41 28.21
CA CYS A 58 9.19 19.17 26.80
C CYS A 58 8.12 20.14 26.28
N VAL A 59 7.12 20.47 27.09
CA VAL A 59 6.10 21.46 26.74
C VAL A 59 6.70 22.86 26.64
N GLU A 60 7.63 23.22 27.54
CA GLU A 60 8.35 24.48 27.49
C GLU A 60 9.21 24.62 26.22
N VAL A 61 9.98 23.58 25.87
CA VAL A 61 10.77 23.55 24.62
C VAL A 61 9.87 23.81 23.42
N ARG A 62 8.68 23.18 23.41
CA ARG A 62 7.69 23.38 22.35
C ARG A 62 7.08 24.77 22.35
N ARG A 63 6.89 25.39 23.52
CA ARG A 63 6.34 26.74 23.68
C ARG A 63 7.34 27.83 23.28
N ARG A 64 8.60 27.67 23.67
CA ARG A 64 9.67 28.66 23.47
C ARG A 64 10.38 28.53 22.14
N ASN A 65 10.16 27.42 21.40
CA ASN A 65 10.92 27.10 20.20
C ASN A 65 12.43 27.10 20.44
N CYS A 66 12.84 26.66 21.63
CA CYS A 66 14.24 26.59 22.04
C CYS A 66 14.47 25.26 22.76
N GLY A 67 15.45 24.48 22.30
CA GLY A 67 15.79 23.20 22.90
C GLY A 67 16.45 23.36 24.27
N VAL A 68 16.51 22.27 25.03
CA VAL A 68 17.29 22.23 26.29
C VAL A 68 18.78 22.48 26.07
N ASN A 69 19.24 22.30 24.84
CA ASN A 69 20.58 22.66 24.37
C ASN A 69 20.77 24.16 24.07
N GLY A 70 19.77 25.01 24.30
CA GLY A 70 19.81 26.44 24.05
C GLY A 70 19.73 26.84 22.56
N LYS A 71 19.52 25.87 21.66
CA LYS A 71 19.42 26.14 20.22
C LYS A 71 17.97 26.44 19.83
N PRO A 72 17.71 27.53 19.08
CA PRO A 72 16.38 27.79 18.56
C PRO A 72 15.99 26.72 17.53
N ILE A 73 14.72 26.32 17.53
CA ILE A 73 14.18 25.30 16.64
C ILE A 73 12.84 25.70 16.05
N LEU A 74 12.72 25.59 14.72
CA LEU A 74 11.47 25.77 14.01
C LEU A 74 10.67 24.47 13.97
N PHE A 75 9.55 24.45 14.67
CA PHE A 75 8.60 23.35 14.59
C PHE A 75 7.58 23.57 13.48
N TYR A 76 7.95 23.25 12.24
CA TYR A 76 7.04 23.34 11.10
C TYR A 76 5.74 22.59 11.38
N SER A 77 4.61 23.25 11.16
CA SER A 77 3.33 22.57 11.09
C SER A 77 3.42 21.52 9.99
N ARG A 78 2.90 20.32 10.24
CA ARG A 78 2.51 19.49 9.11
C ARG A 78 1.50 20.32 8.34
N GLY A 79 1.84 20.75 7.12
CA GLY A 79 0.83 21.24 6.19
C GLY A 79 -0.29 20.22 6.19
N THR A 80 -1.53 20.68 6.08
CA THR A 80 -2.69 19.81 5.86
C THR A 80 -2.48 19.10 4.52
N ALA A 81 -1.59 18.11 4.49
CA ALA A 81 -1.51 17.15 3.43
C ALA A 81 -2.82 16.41 3.55
N THR A 82 -3.77 16.81 2.72
CA THR A 82 -4.89 15.96 2.31
C THR A 82 -4.30 14.58 2.10
N PRO A 83 -4.89 13.51 2.65
CA PRO A 83 -4.41 12.17 2.40
C PRO A 83 -4.57 11.92 0.90
N THR A 84 -3.53 12.25 0.11
CA THR A 84 -3.38 11.76 -1.23
C THR A 84 -3.04 10.30 -1.02
N SER A 85 -4.09 9.50 -0.82
CA SER A 85 -4.09 8.10 -1.18
C SER A 85 -3.39 8.06 -2.53
N LYS A 86 -2.13 7.61 -2.55
CA LYS A 86 -1.50 7.28 -3.82
C LYS A 86 -2.47 6.30 -4.46
N PRO A 87 -3.03 6.58 -5.64
CA PRO A 87 -3.96 5.64 -6.26
C PRO A 87 -3.23 4.30 -6.29
N LYS A 88 -3.78 3.34 -5.55
CA LYS A 88 -3.28 1.97 -5.54
C LYS A 88 -3.35 1.57 -7.00
N ARG A 89 -2.21 1.42 -7.66
CA ARG A 89 -2.15 0.98 -9.06
C ARG A 89 -2.86 -0.36 -9.09
N VAL A 90 -4.13 -0.33 -9.46
CA VAL A 90 -4.89 -1.53 -9.74
C VAL A 90 -4.10 -2.17 -10.85
N LYS A 91 -3.50 -3.34 -10.58
CA LYS A 91 -2.94 -4.17 -11.63
C LYS A 91 -4.14 -4.46 -12.53
N GLN A 92 -4.23 -3.79 -13.67
CA GLN A 92 -5.17 -4.18 -14.71
C GLN A 92 -4.86 -5.65 -15.00
N PRO A 93 -5.83 -6.58 -14.86
CA PRO A 93 -5.67 -7.86 -15.49
C PRO A 93 -5.55 -7.57 -16.98
N THR A 94 -4.40 -7.87 -17.55
CA THR A 94 -4.19 -8.00 -18.99
C THR A 94 -5.01 -9.20 -19.45
N GLN A 95 -6.32 -9.04 -19.53
CA GLN A 95 -7.15 -9.89 -20.38
C GLN A 95 -7.39 -9.05 -21.63
N SER A 96 -6.69 -9.43 -22.70
CA SER A 96 -6.94 -8.95 -24.05
C SER A 96 -8.43 -9.14 -24.32
N THR A 97 -9.19 -8.03 -24.37
CA THR A 97 -10.61 -8.00 -24.74
C THR A 97 -10.87 -8.47 -26.17
N LYS A 98 -9.80 -8.81 -26.91
CA LYS A 98 -9.78 -9.10 -28.34
C LYS A 98 -10.55 -10.38 -28.73
N TYR A 99 -10.74 -11.33 -27.81
CA TYR A 99 -11.34 -12.63 -28.13
C TYR A 99 -12.58 -12.99 -27.28
N ASN A 100 -13.18 -12.02 -26.58
CA ASN A 100 -14.32 -12.28 -25.69
C ASN A 100 -15.54 -12.85 -26.43
N GLU A 101 -15.83 -12.36 -27.64
CA GLU A 101 -16.92 -12.85 -28.48
C GLU A 101 -16.67 -14.31 -28.88
N LEU A 102 -15.45 -14.60 -29.35
CA LEU A 102 -15.03 -15.94 -29.72
C LEU A 102 -15.05 -16.92 -28.52
N ILE A 103 -14.71 -16.47 -27.31
CA ILE A 103 -14.82 -17.27 -26.08
C ILE A 103 -16.28 -17.61 -25.77
N ASN A 104 -17.20 -16.65 -25.94
CA ASN A 104 -18.63 -16.88 -25.70
C ASN A 104 -19.23 -17.86 -26.73
N ASP A 105 -18.81 -17.76 -27.98
CA ASP A 105 -19.26 -18.67 -29.04
C ASP A 105 -18.71 -20.10 -28.84
N LEU A 106 -17.45 -20.23 -28.43
CA LEU A 106 -16.85 -21.53 -28.07
C LEU A 106 -17.55 -22.17 -26.85
N ALA A 107 -17.91 -21.36 -25.84
CA ALA A 107 -18.67 -21.83 -24.69
C ALA A 107 -20.07 -22.32 -25.10
N SER A 108 -20.72 -21.61 -26.04
CA SER A 108 -22.03 -22.00 -26.60
C SER A 108 -21.96 -23.31 -27.40
N LEU A 109 -20.80 -23.64 -27.98
CA LEU A 109 -20.52 -24.91 -28.66
C LEU A 109 -20.12 -26.05 -27.73
N GLY A 110 -20.02 -25.80 -26.41
CA GLY A 110 -19.81 -26.83 -25.38
C GLY A 110 -18.41 -26.89 -24.77
N LEU A 111 -17.50 -25.95 -25.07
CA LEU A 111 -16.18 -25.87 -24.43
C LEU A 111 -16.22 -24.88 -23.25
N THR A 112 -16.61 -25.36 -22.07
CA THR A 112 -16.87 -24.50 -20.89
C THR A 112 -15.63 -24.14 -20.06
N ASN A 113 -14.45 -24.67 -20.37
CA ASN A 113 -13.23 -24.47 -19.57
C ASN A 113 -12.12 -23.68 -20.29
N VAL A 114 -12.45 -23.00 -21.38
CA VAL A 114 -11.47 -22.30 -22.23
C VAL A 114 -11.11 -20.94 -21.62
N LYS A 115 -9.83 -20.71 -21.31
CA LYS A 115 -9.35 -19.40 -20.84
C LYS A 115 -8.88 -18.58 -22.03
N GLY A 116 -8.97 -17.25 -21.93
CA GLY A 116 -8.58 -16.36 -23.03
C GLY A 116 -7.13 -16.49 -23.51
N LYS A 117 -6.23 -17.02 -22.67
CA LYS A 117 -4.85 -17.35 -23.07
C LYS A 117 -4.78 -18.54 -24.03
N ASP A 118 -5.62 -19.54 -23.82
CA ASP A 118 -5.65 -20.75 -24.62
C ASP A 118 -6.22 -20.43 -26.01
N VAL A 119 -7.20 -19.53 -26.07
CA VAL A 119 -7.74 -18.98 -27.33
C VAL A 119 -6.68 -18.16 -28.08
N GLU A 120 -5.97 -17.28 -27.39
CA GLU A 120 -4.93 -16.45 -28.01
C GLU A 120 -3.80 -17.32 -28.59
N GLN A 121 -3.41 -18.37 -27.89
CA GLN A 121 -2.44 -19.34 -28.38
C GLN A 121 -2.98 -20.14 -29.58
N ALA A 122 -4.21 -20.66 -29.50
CA ALA A 122 -4.82 -21.40 -30.60
C ALA A 122 -4.97 -20.55 -31.87
N VAL A 123 -5.34 -19.27 -31.74
CA VAL A 123 -5.41 -18.34 -32.87
C VAL A 123 -4.02 -18.09 -33.47
N ALA A 124 -2.99 -17.94 -32.64
CA ALA A 124 -1.62 -17.75 -33.12
C ALA A 124 -1.07 -18.99 -33.85
N GLU A 125 -1.43 -20.19 -33.40
CA GLU A 125 -1.02 -21.45 -34.02
C GLU A 125 -1.79 -21.74 -35.33
N CYS A 126 -3.10 -21.52 -35.35
CA CYS A 126 -3.94 -21.79 -36.53
C CYS A 126 -3.83 -20.68 -37.59
N PHE A 127 -3.54 -19.44 -37.20
CA PHE A 127 -3.49 -18.28 -38.10
C PHE A 127 -2.22 -17.45 -37.89
N PRO A 128 -1.03 -17.98 -38.24
CA PRO A 128 0.25 -17.30 -38.04
C PRO A 128 0.39 -15.98 -38.83
N ASN A 129 -0.38 -15.84 -39.92
CA ASN A 129 -0.43 -14.64 -40.76
C ASN A 129 -1.55 -13.65 -40.35
N GLY A 130 -2.26 -13.94 -39.25
CA GLY A 130 -3.39 -13.15 -38.76
C GLY A 130 -4.74 -13.54 -39.36
N THR A 131 -5.82 -12.99 -38.78
CA THR A 131 -7.22 -13.30 -39.09
C THR A 131 -7.89 -12.28 -40.01
N PHE A 132 -7.12 -11.38 -40.65
CA PHE A 132 -7.62 -10.17 -41.31
C PHE A 132 -8.48 -10.40 -42.58
N GLN A 133 -8.45 -11.60 -43.16
CA GLN A 133 -9.19 -11.96 -44.39
C GLN A 133 -10.05 -13.21 -44.22
N THR A 134 -10.21 -13.71 -43.00
CA THR A 134 -10.91 -14.96 -42.73
C THR A 134 -12.24 -14.67 -42.05
N ASP A 135 -13.31 -15.32 -42.52
CA ASP A 135 -14.62 -15.19 -41.90
C ASP A 135 -14.60 -15.71 -40.45
N GLU A 136 -15.32 -15.00 -39.59
CA GLU A 136 -15.40 -15.30 -38.15
C GLU A 136 -15.88 -16.74 -37.88
N SER A 137 -16.79 -17.25 -38.71
CA SER A 137 -17.29 -18.62 -38.64
C SER A 137 -16.20 -19.67 -38.89
N ILE A 138 -15.26 -19.40 -39.80
CA ILE A 138 -14.13 -20.28 -40.11
C ILE A 138 -13.10 -20.24 -38.98
N ILE A 139 -12.84 -19.05 -38.44
CA ILE A 139 -11.94 -18.88 -37.28
C ILE A 139 -12.49 -19.65 -36.09
N LEU A 140 -13.79 -19.50 -35.79
CA LEU A 140 -14.47 -20.21 -34.70
C LEU A 140 -14.36 -21.74 -34.85
N GLN A 141 -14.69 -22.27 -36.04
CA GLN A 141 -14.63 -23.72 -36.30
C GLN A 141 -13.21 -24.28 -36.17
N THR A 142 -12.23 -23.56 -36.69
CA THR A 142 -10.83 -24.01 -36.71
C THR A 142 -10.25 -24.01 -35.30
N VAL A 143 -10.50 -22.94 -34.52
CA VAL A 143 -10.07 -22.84 -33.12
C VAL A 143 -10.80 -23.87 -32.25
N PHE A 144 -12.11 -24.08 -32.45
CA PHE A 144 -12.88 -25.11 -31.74
C PHE A 144 -12.30 -26.51 -31.97
N LEU A 145 -12.01 -26.86 -33.22
CA LEU A 145 -11.47 -28.17 -33.57
C LEU A 145 -10.07 -28.38 -32.99
N HIS A 146 -9.25 -27.33 -32.97
CA HIS A 146 -7.90 -27.36 -32.38
C HIS A 146 -7.94 -27.59 -30.87
N LEU A 147 -8.75 -26.81 -30.15
CA LEU A 147 -8.90 -26.94 -28.70
C LEU A 147 -9.51 -28.29 -28.31
N LYS A 148 -10.54 -28.75 -29.03
CA LYS A 148 -11.16 -30.07 -28.78
C LYS A 148 -10.19 -31.24 -28.98
N ARG A 149 -9.24 -31.12 -29.92
CA ARG A 149 -8.19 -32.13 -30.12
C ARG A 149 -7.20 -32.13 -28.96
N GLN A 150 -6.80 -30.97 -28.46
CA GLN A 150 -5.92 -30.84 -27.29
C GLN A 150 -6.57 -31.40 -26.02
N ASP A 151 -7.86 -31.12 -25.80
CA ASP A 151 -8.62 -31.70 -24.67
C ASP A 151 -8.75 -33.23 -24.78
N SER A 152 -8.85 -33.78 -25.99
CA SER A 152 -8.97 -35.23 -26.19
C SER A 152 -7.66 -35.97 -25.95
N THR A 153 -6.52 -35.34 -26.22
CA THR A 153 -5.19 -35.96 -25.98
C THR A 153 -4.79 -36.00 -24.50
N ASP A 154 -5.37 -35.13 -23.66
CA ASP A 154 -5.09 -35.08 -22.21
C ASP A 154 -5.90 -36.10 -21.39
N ASN A 155 -6.80 -36.85 -22.02
CA ASN A 155 -7.68 -37.84 -21.37
C ASN A 155 -7.21 -39.31 -21.49
N LEU A 156 -5.95 -39.56 -21.89
CA LEU A 156 -5.34 -40.91 -21.92
C LEU A 156 -4.19 -41.06 -20.90
N GLY A 157 -4.36 -40.50 -19.70
CA GLY A 157 -3.46 -40.68 -18.54
C GLY A 157 -4.07 -41.58 -17.47
#